data_AF-A0A6L9KLY4-F1
#
_entry.id   AF-A0A6L9KLY4-F1
#
_cell.length_a   1.000
_cell.length_b   1.000
_cell.length_c   1.000
_cell.angle_alpha   90.00
_cell.angle_beta   90.00
_cell.angle_gamma   90.00
#
_symmetry.space_group_name_H-M   'P 1'
#
loop_
_entity.id
_entity.type
_entity.pdbx_description
1 polymer ?
#
loop_
_entity_poly.entity_id
_entity_poly.type
_entity_poly.pdbx_seq_one_letter_code
_entity_poly.pdbx_strand_id
1 'polypeptide(L)' 'MPRLMVKRILRKYKYPPDLQDPAVELVLQQAQVMGESWTAA' A
#
# COMPACT_ATOMS: atom_id res chain seq x y z
N MET A 1 4.57 -9.37 -4.49
CA MET A 1 3.51 -9.02 -5.47
C MET A 1 2.63 -7.80 -5.12
N PRO A 2 2.28 -7.44 -3.86
CA PRO A 2 1.33 -6.32 -3.59
C PRO A 2 1.85 -4.91 -3.95
N ARG A 3 3.18 -4.70 -3.90
CA ARG A 3 3.82 -3.40 -4.18
C ARG A 3 3.55 -2.87 -5.60
N LEU A 4 3.45 -3.75 -6.60
CA LEU A 4 3.23 -3.36 -8.00
C LEU A 4 1.82 -2.79 -8.22
N MET A 5 0.82 -3.31 -7.51
CA MET A 5 -0.56 -2.83 -7.60
C MET A 5 -0.70 -1.44 -6.96
N VAL A 6 -0.08 -1.23 -5.79
CA VAL A 6 -0.07 0.07 -5.13
C VAL A 6 0.63 1.13 -5.99
N LYS A 7 1.81 0.81 -6.57
CA LYS A 7 2.50 1.71 -7.51
C LYS A 7 1.70 2.01 -8.78
N ARG A 8 0.83 1.10 -9.24
CA ARG A 8 -0.07 1.35 -10.38
C ARG A 8 -1.18 2.33 -10.00
N ILE A 9 -1.77 2.19 -8.81
CA ILE A 9 -2.81 3.08 -8.29
C ILE A 9 -2.25 4.49 -8.09
N LEU A 10 -1.10 4.63 -7.42
CA LEU A 10 -0.46 5.93 -7.19
C LEU A 10 -0.17 6.67 -8.50
N ARG A 11 0.33 5.97 -9.53
CA ARG A 11 0.52 6.55 -10.87
C ARG A 11 -0.78 6.96 -11.55
N LYS A 12 -1.85 6.17 -11.43
CA LYS A 12 -3.18 6.50 -11.99
C LYS A 12 -3.73 7.81 -11.42
N TYR A 13 -3.47 8.07 -10.14
CA TYR A 13 -3.91 9.29 -9.46
C TYR A 13 -2.85 10.40 -9.42
N LYS A 14 -1.80 10.31 -10.25
CA LYS A 14 -0.73 11.31 -10.37
C LYS A 14 -0.02 11.62 -9.04
N TYR A 15 0.13 10.61 -8.18
CA TYR A 15 0.81 10.77 -6.91
C TYR A 15 2.31 11.11 -7.11
N PRO A 16 2.87 12.05 -6.34
CA PRO A 16 4.25 12.50 -6.51
C PRO A 16 5.23 11.33 -6.45
N PRO A 17 6.15 11.18 -7.44
CA PRO A 17 7.04 10.02 -7.56
C PRO A 17 7.99 9.85 -6.38
N ASP A 18 8.42 10.96 -5.78
CA ASP A 18 9.22 11.05 -4.55
C ASP A 18 8.49 10.50 -3.33
N LEU A 19 7.16 10.57 -3.31
CA LEU A 19 6.32 10.06 -2.22
C LEU A 19 5.77 8.65 -2.48
N GLN A 20 6.01 8.07 -3.66
CA GLN A 20 5.42 6.76 -4.00
C GLN A 20 5.96 5.63 -3.13
N ASP A 21 7.26 5.59 -2.87
CA ASP A 21 7.86 4.53 -2.06
C ASP A 21 7.40 4.54 -0.59
N PRO A 22 7.39 5.68 0.14
CA PRO A 22 6.82 5.71 1.50
C PRO A 22 5.32 5.39 1.52
N ALA A 23 4.55 5.84 0.52
CA ALA A 23 3.13 5.50 0.43
C ALA A 23 2.90 3.99 0.22
N VAL A 24 3.75 3.33 -0.58
CA VAL A 24 3.69 1.87 -0.78
C VAL A 24 4.02 1.13 0.51
N GLU A 25 5.01 1.58 1.28
CA GLU A 25 5.37 0.98 2.56
C GLU A 25 4.23 1.08 3.57
N LEU A 26 3.62 2.26 3.70
CA LEU A 26 2.50 2.51 4.61
C LEU A 26 1.28 1.64 4.29
N VAL A 27 0.92 1.49 3.01
CA VAL A 27 -0.20 0.63 2.59
C VAL A 27 0.07 -0.84 2.91
N LEU A 28 1.31 -1.31 2.81
CA LEU A 28 1.64 -2.69 3.17
C LEU A 28 1.57 -2.92 4.68
N GLN A 29 2.07 -1.98 5.48
CA GLN A 29 1.98 -2.05 6.94
C GLN A 29 0.51 -2.10 7.39
N GLN A 30 -0.34 -1.22 6.83
CA GLN A 30 -1.78 -1.22 7.10
C GLN A 30 -2.43 -2.54 6.70
N ALA A 31 -2.07 -3.12 5.54
CA ALA A 31 -2.60 -4.39 5.09
C ALA A 31 -2.21 -5.57 6.03
N GLN A 32 -1.01 -5.55 6.61
CA GLN A 32 -0.59 -6.55 7.60
C GLN A 32 -1.43 -6.45 8.88
N VAL A 33 -1.56 -5.24 9.42
CA VAL A 33 -2.38 -4.99 10.63
C VAL A 33 -3.84 -5.37 10.41
N MET A 34 -4.41 -5.02 9.26
CA MET A 34 -5.79 -5.40 8.91
C MET A 34 -5.94 -6.92 8.76
N GLY A 35 -4.98 -7.60 8.13
CA GLY A 35 -4.99 -9.06 7.98
C GLY A 35 -5.03 -9.78 9.32
N GLU A 36 -4.19 -9.35 10.28
CA GLU A 36 -4.18 -9.89 11.64
C GLU A 36 -5.52 -9.67 12.36
N SER A 37 -6.13 -8.49 12.19
CA SER A 37 -7.42 -8.16 12.78
C SER A 37 -8.59 -8.98 12.20
N TRP A 38 -8.50 -9.41 10.94
CA TRP A 38 -9.55 -10.18 10.27
C TRP A 38 -9.49 -11.68 10.58
N THR A 39 -8.32 -12.20 10.93
CA THR A 39 -8.17 -13.61 11.36
C THR A 39 -8.47 -13.84 12.84
N ALA A 40 -8.53 -12.77 13.64
CA ALA A 40 -8.84 -12.82 15.07
C ALA A 40 -10.37 -12.75 15.37
N ALA A 41 -11.21 -12.77 14.33
CA ALA A 41 -12.68 -12.74 14.41
C ALA A 41 -13.29 -14.14 14.33
#